data_AF-U4QW46-F1
#
_entry.id   AF-U4QW46-F1
#
_cell.length_a   1.000
_cell.length_b   1.000
_cell.length_c   1.000
_cell.angle_alpha   90.00
_cell.angle_beta   90.00
_cell.angle_gamma   90.00
#
_symmetry.space_group_name_H-M   'P 1'
#
loop_
_entity.id
_entity.type
_entity.pdbx_description
1 polymer ?
#
loop_
_entity_poly.entity_id
_entity_poly.type
_entity_poly.pdbx_seq_one_letter_code
_entity_poly.pdbx_strand_id
1 'polypeptide(L)'
;MSGMAPINLQEVLIQFHDYLAPKLDTYEQAIYLYIFRHSRLLGLDEVVIGFKTSRSRMACGIGEHGKPISEGTVYKKLSSLQEKGCLKILRTNHSGRKLRLFLPSEISGIIPSEKEEKPDLETMDFFKVPENRLLLLKRENYRCFYTLQQLDEENFVVEHIISRPDGNNSYKNCVAASREANNKKGSASAEDFLRRLFREGFLSESEFRDRLHCLSLIKAGELKPPVHEGIHD
;
A
#
# COMPACT_ATOMS: atom_id res chain seq x y z
N MET A 1 16.45 27.15 9.81
CA MET A 1 15.04 27.23 9.34
C MET A 1 14.70 25.83 8.84
N SER A 2 13.91 25.07 9.60
CA SER A 2 13.59 23.69 9.23
C SER A 2 12.58 23.73 8.09
N GLY A 3 13.01 23.41 6.87
CA GLY A 3 12.14 23.34 5.71
C GLY A 3 11.19 22.15 5.88
N MET A 4 9.89 22.43 6.00
CA MET A 4 8.88 21.38 5.92
C MET A 4 8.82 20.83 4.49
N ALA A 5 8.59 19.53 4.37
CA ALA A 5 8.31 18.88 3.09
C ALA A 5 7.11 19.56 2.39
N PRO A 6 7.13 19.67 1.05
CA PRO A 6 6.00 20.23 0.31
C PRO A 6 4.74 19.41 0.56
N ILE A 7 3.64 20.07 0.92
CA ILE A 7 2.34 19.42 1.13
C ILE A 7 1.78 18.99 -0.22
N ASN A 8 1.38 17.72 -0.33
CA ASN A 8 0.58 17.24 -1.45
C ASN A 8 -0.88 17.73 -1.27
N LEU A 9 -1.23 18.83 -1.94
CA LEU A 9 -2.55 19.46 -1.80
C LEU A 9 -3.68 18.52 -2.25
N GLN A 10 -3.48 17.75 -3.32
CA GLN A 10 -4.48 16.82 -3.83
C GLN A 10 -4.81 15.77 -2.77
N GLU A 11 -3.79 15.17 -2.17
CA GLU A 11 -3.94 14.17 -1.11
C GLU A 11 -4.65 14.75 0.12
N VAL A 12 -4.26 15.95 0.57
CA VAL A 12 -4.90 16.60 1.72
C VAL A 12 -6.38 16.86 1.46
N LEU A 13 -6.75 17.29 0.25
CA LEU A 13 -8.15 17.54 -0.11
C LEU A 13 -8.97 16.24 -0.12
N ILE A 14 -8.42 15.16 -0.69
CA ILE A 14 -9.05 13.83 -0.69
C ILE A 14 -9.26 13.37 0.76
N GLN A 15 -8.20 13.34 1.57
CA GLN A 15 -8.28 12.88 2.95
C GLN A 15 -9.22 13.75 3.80
N PHE A 16 -9.25 15.07 3.54
CA PHE A 16 -10.18 15.97 4.20
C PHE A 16 -11.62 15.58 3.89
N HIS A 17 -11.98 15.43 2.61
CA HIS A 17 -13.35 15.13 2.20
C HIS A 17 -13.81 13.73 2.62
N ASP A 18 -12.94 12.73 2.47
CA ASP A 18 -13.31 11.33 2.66
C ASP A 18 -13.31 10.92 4.13
N TYR A 19 -12.41 11.48 4.95
CA TYR A 19 -12.17 10.98 6.31
C TYR A 19 -12.39 12.00 7.43
N LEU A 20 -12.02 13.27 7.21
CA LEU A 20 -12.10 14.28 8.27
C LEU A 20 -13.44 15.02 8.29
N ALA A 21 -13.88 15.55 7.15
CA ALA A 21 -15.11 16.33 7.02
C ALA A 21 -16.36 15.60 7.56
N PRO A 22 -16.56 14.27 7.36
CA PRO A 22 -17.69 13.55 7.93
C PRO A 22 -17.75 13.55 9.47
N LYS A 23 -16.62 13.83 10.14
CA LYS A 23 -16.50 13.89 11.62
C LYS A 23 -16.59 15.32 12.17
N LEU A 24 -16.72 16.31 11.28
CA LEU A 24 -16.79 17.74 11.61
C LEU A 24 -18.15 18.32 11.20
N ASP A 25 -18.70 19.22 12.02
CA ASP A 25 -19.83 20.04 11.59
C ASP A 25 -19.40 21.15 10.62
N THR A 26 -20.38 21.80 9.98
CA THR A 26 -20.12 22.81 8.95
C THR A 26 -19.26 23.99 9.45
N TYR A 27 -19.42 24.41 10.71
CA TYR A 27 -18.62 25.50 11.27
C TYR A 27 -17.19 25.04 11.57
N GLU A 28 -17.03 23.83 12.09
CA GLU A 28 -15.73 23.22 12.31
C GLU A 28 -14.95 23.07 11.00
N GLN A 29 -15.61 22.57 9.93
CA GLN A 29 -15.01 22.47 8.59
C GLN A 29 -14.56 23.85 8.08
N ALA A 30 -15.43 24.87 8.17
CA ALA A 30 -15.11 26.22 7.74
C ALA A 30 -13.94 26.84 8.51
N ILE A 31 -13.91 26.66 9.84
CA ILE A 31 -12.81 27.14 10.69
C ILE A 31 -11.52 26.38 10.41
N TYR A 32 -11.58 25.05 10.26
CA TYR A 32 -10.43 24.22 9.93
C TYR A 32 -9.78 24.65 8.60
N LEU A 33 -10.58 24.78 7.53
CA LEU A 33 -10.11 25.21 6.22
C LEU A 33 -9.58 26.66 6.24
N TYR A 34 -10.18 27.55 7.03
CA TYR A 34 -9.68 28.90 7.23
C TYR A 34 -8.28 28.88 7.85
N ILE A 35 -8.08 28.10 8.92
CA ILE A 35 -6.76 27.96 9.56
C ILE A 35 -5.77 27.35 8.57
N PHE A 36 -6.14 26.26 7.87
CA PHE A 36 -5.30 25.59 6.88
C PHE A 36 -4.78 26.54 5.80
N ARG A 37 -5.67 27.36 5.23
CA ARG A 37 -5.34 28.37 4.21
C ARG A 37 -4.35 29.42 4.71
N HIS A 38 -4.38 29.74 5.99
CA HIS A 38 -3.53 30.75 6.62
C HIS A 38 -2.31 30.18 7.34
N SER A 39 -2.12 28.85 7.36
CA SER A 39 -0.97 28.18 7.97
C SER A 39 -0.31 27.17 7.04
N ARG A 40 -0.76 25.91 7.07
CA ARG A 40 -0.13 24.76 6.43
C ARG A 40 0.04 24.96 4.94
N LEU A 41 -0.97 25.52 4.26
CA LEU A 41 -0.90 25.79 2.82
C LEU A 41 0.22 26.79 2.46
N LEU A 42 0.64 27.63 3.41
CA LEU A 42 1.75 28.59 3.27
C LEU A 42 3.08 28.02 3.79
N GLY A 43 3.14 26.74 4.16
CA GLY A 43 4.32 26.11 4.75
C GLY A 43 4.56 26.46 6.22
N LEU A 44 3.56 27.00 6.93
CA LEU A 44 3.67 27.39 8.33
C LEU A 44 3.13 26.29 9.26
N ASP A 45 3.95 25.83 10.20
CA ASP A 45 3.52 24.88 11.26
C ASP A 45 2.60 25.55 12.29
N GLU A 46 2.81 26.84 12.55
CA GLU A 46 2.08 27.62 13.54
C GLU A 46 1.58 28.93 12.94
N VAL A 47 0.41 29.39 13.38
CA VAL A 47 -0.19 30.67 12.95
C VAL A 47 -0.84 31.40 14.11
N VAL A 48 -0.84 32.73 14.07
CA VAL A 48 -1.63 33.57 15.00
C VAL A 48 -2.86 34.10 14.28
N ILE A 49 -4.05 33.79 14.79
CA ILE A 49 -5.32 34.25 14.20
C ILE A 49 -6.16 35.01 15.24
N GLY A 50 -6.50 36.25 14.90
CA GLY A 50 -7.41 37.11 15.67
C GLY A 50 -8.88 36.86 15.32
N PHE A 51 -9.47 35.79 15.85
CA PHE A 51 -10.82 35.30 15.50
C PHE A 51 -11.95 36.35 15.60
N LYS A 52 -11.84 37.31 16.52
CA LYS A 52 -12.78 38.44 16.62
C LYS A 52 -12.91 39.24 15.31
N THR A 53 -11.79 39.43 14.61
CA THR A 53 -11.71 40.20 13.36
C THR A 53 -11.84 39.32 12.11
N SER A 54 -11.41 38.06 12.17
CA SER A 54 -11.43 37.15 11.01
C SER A 54 -12.75 36.40 10.81
N ARG A 55 -13.65 36.36 11.80
CA ARG A 55 -14.94 35.65 11.72
C ARG A 55 -15.84 36.05 10.54
N SER A 56 -15.70 37.26 10.01
CA SER A 56 -16.44 37.72 8.82
C SER A 56 -15.86 37.21 7.50
N ARG A 57 -14.63 36.69 7.51
CA ARG A 57 -13.91 36.16 6.33
C ARG A 57 -13.89 34.62 6.30
N MET A 58 -14.40 33.98 7.35
CA MET A 58 -14.55 32.53 7.39
C MET A 58 -15.72 32.11 6.50
N ALA A 59 -15.61 30.94 5.87
CA ALA A 59 -16.65 30.37 5.02
C ALA A 59 -17.83 29.80 5.83
N CYS A 60 -18.31 30.55 6.82
CA CYS A 60 -19.41 30.17 7.71
C CYS A 60 -20.79 30.58 7.16
N GLY A 61 -20.84 31.13 5.94
CA GLY A 61 -22.05 31.70 5.35
C GLY A 61 -22.51 33.01 5.98
N ILE A 62 -23.66 33.51 5.54
CA ILE A 62 -24.34 34.68 6.11
C ILE A 62 -25.33 34.17 7.15
N GLY A 63 -25.14 34.52 8.42
CA GLY A 63 -26.06 34.14 9.50
C GLY A 63 -27.36 34.96 9.49
N GLU A 64 -28.20 34.74 10.50
CA GLU A 64 -29.43 35.51 10.68
C GLU A 64 -29.17 37.03 10.58
N HIS A 65 -29.97 37.71 9.76
CA HIS A 65 -29.88 39.15 9.51
C HIS A 65 -28.53 39.65 8.97
N GLY A 66 -27.83 38.84 8.16
CA GLY A 66 -26.59 39.31 7.53
C GLY A 66 -25.35 39.21 8.42
N LYS A 67 -25.49 38.68 9.65
CA LYS A 67 -24.43 38.75 10.66
C LYS A 67 -23.42 37.60 10.51
N PRO A 68 -22.12 37.87 10.70
CA PRO A 68 -21.12 36.82 10.79
C PRO A 68 -21.30 36.01 12.07
N ILE A 69 -20.80 34.77 12.06
CA ILE A 69 -20.78 33.86 13.20
C ILE A 69 -20.33 34.57 14.50
N SER A 70 -21.01 34.29 15.61
CA SER A 70 -20.68 34.93 16.89
C SER A 70 -19.28 34.53 17.38
N GLU A 71 -18.62 35.42 18.10
CA GLU A 71 -17.31 35.14 18.71
C GLU A 71 -17.38 33.95 19.67
N GLY A 72 -18.44 33.86 20.49
CA GLY A 72 -18.66 32.73 21.39
C GLY A 72 -18.78 31.40 20.65
N THR A 73 -19.46 31.38 19.50
CA THR A 73 -19.58 30.16 18.67
C THR A 73 -18.22 29.75 18.12
N VAL A 74 -17.42 30.70 17.61
CA VAL A 74 -16.07 30.41 17.09
C VAL A 74 -15.20 29.79 18.17
N TYR A 75 -15.20 30.33 19.39
CA TYR A 75 -14.39 29.77 20.47
C TYR A 75 -14.86 28.38 20.92
N LYS A 76 -16.18 28.12 20.94
CA LYS A 76 -16.71 26.78 21.20
C LYS A 76 -16.24 25.78 20.14
N LYS A 77 -16.27 26.15 18.86
CA LYS A 77 -15.81 25.28 17.76
C LYS A 77 -14.29 25.07 17.77
N LEU A 78 -13.51 26.08 18.15
CA LEU A 78 -12.06 25.89 18.35
C LEU A 78 -11.74 24.90 19.46
N SER A 79 -12.48 24.94 20.58
CA SER A 79 -12.33 23.93 21.64
C SER A 79 -12.71 22.53 21.14
N SER A 80 -13.82 22.40 20.41
CA SER A 80 -14.24 21.10 19.86
C SER A 80 -13.25 20.54 18.83
N LEU A 81 -12.70 21.37 17.94
CA LEU A 81 -11.63 20.97 17.02
C LEU A 81 -10.37 20.51 17.77
N GLN A 82 -10.04 21.11 18.89
CA GLN A 82 -8.91 20.68 19.72
C GLN A 82 -9.19 19.32 20.38
N GLU A 83 -10.39 19.10 20.91
CA GLU A 83 -10.83 17.82 21.48
C GLU A 83 -10.80 16.69 20.45
N LYS A 84 -11.14 17.00 19.19
CA LYS A 84 -11.05 16.07 18.04
C LYS A 84 -9.62 15.90 17.50
N GLY A 85 -8.61 16.50 18.13
CA GLY A 85 -7.22 16.41 17.70
C GLY A 85 -6.87 17.13 16.39
N CYS A 86 -7.77 17.97 15.86
CA CYS A 86 -7.58 18.65 14.58
C CYS A 86 -6.61 19.84 14.68
N LEU A 87 -6.46 20.41 15.87
CA LEU A 87 -5.55 21.52 16.14
C LEU A 87 -5.09 21.52 17.59
N LYS A 88 -4.05 22.32 17.88
CA LYS A 88 -3.59 22.64 19.23
C LYS A 88 -3.52 24.14 19.42
N ILE A 89 -4.17 24.65 20.47
CA ILE A 89 -4.05 26.04 20.90
C ILE A 89 -2.78 26.15 21.75
N LEU A 90 -1.77 26.86 21.24
CA LEU A 90 -0.47 26.99 21.90
C LEU A 90 -0.46 28.13 22.90
N ARG A 91 -0.99 29.31 22.51
CA ARG A 91 -1.04 30.52 23.35
C ARG A 91 -2.24 31.39 22.97
N THR A 92 -2.74 32.15 23.93
CA THR A 92 -3.73 33.22 23.69
C THR A 92 -3.08 34.56 23.98
N ASN A 93 -3.06 35.44 22.99
CA ASN A 93 -2.48 36.79 23.08
C ASN A 93 -3.56 37.84 22.79
N HIS A 94 -3.27 39.11 23.10
CA HIS A 94 -4.14 40.24 22.74
C HIS A 94 -4.39 40.34 21.22
N SER A 95 -3.45 39.86 20.40
CA SER A 95 -3.51 39.85 18.93
C SER A 95 -4.26 38.64 18.35
N GLY A 96 -4.58 37.63 19.16
CA GLY A 96 -5.26 36.42 18.70
C GLY A 96 -4.75 35.14 19.37
N ARG A 97 -5.17 33.99 18.84
CA ARG A 97 -4.72 32.67 19.30
C ARG A 97 -3.60 32.16 18.40
N LYS A 98 -2.49 31.74 19.02
CA LYS A 98 -1.41 30.99 18.36
C LYS A 98 -1.81 29.52 18.31
N LEU A 99 -1.92 28.97 17.11
CA LEU A 99 -2.44 27.64 16.83
C LEU A 99 -1.45 26.83 16.00
N ARG A 100 -1.45 25.51 16.20
CA ARG A 100 -0.92 24.52 15.25
C ARG A 100 -2.08 23.70 14.71
N LEU A 101 -2.18 23.55 13.39
CA LEU A 101 -3.18 22.71 12.73
C LEU A 101 -2.55 21.37 12.37
N PHE A 102 -3.28 20.28 12.53
CA PHE A 102 -2.88 18.95 12.07
C PHE A 102 -3.60 18.63 10.75
N LEU A 103 -2.85 18.21 9.73
CA LEU A 103 -3.38 17.66 8.48
C LEU A 103 -4.13 16.36 8.76
N PRO A 104 -5.05 15.91 7.89
CA PRO A 104 -5.79 14.66 8.09
C PRO A 104 -4.89 13.45 8.42
N SER A 105 -3.75 13.33 7.75
CA SER A 105 -2.74 12.28 7.97
C SER A 105 -1.98 12.39 9.29
N GLU A 106 -1.98 13.56 9.93
CA GLU A 106 -1.37 13.78 11.24
C GLU A 106 -2.34 13.48 12.41
N ILE A 107 -3.63 13.25 12.12
CA ILE A 107 -4.66 13.00 13.13
C ILE A 107 -4.87 11.50 13.29
N SER A 108 -4.59 10.99 14.49
CA SER A 108 -4.73 9.57 14.82
C SER A 108 -6.16 9.06 14.60
N GLY A 109 -6.29 7.93 13.90
CA GLY A 109 -7.58 7.25 13.67
C GLY A 109 -8.51 7.95 12.67
N ILE A 110 -8.04 8.96 11.92
CA ILE A 110 -8.82 9.58 10.85
C ILE A 110 -8.72 8.78 9.56
N ILE A 111 -7.50 8.56 9.08
CA ILE A 111 -7.25 7.77 7.88
C ILE A 111 -7.29 6.30 8.25
N PRO A 112 -8.12 5.47 7.59
CA PRO A 112 -8.04 4.02 7.71
C PRO A 112 -6.62 3.60 7.33
N SER A 113 -5.89 2.97 8.25
CA SER A 113 -4.72 2.21 7.84
C SER A 113 -5.21 1.17 6.85
N GLU A 114 -4.69 1.17 5.62
CA GLU A 114 -4.83 0.01 4.76
C GLU A 114 -4.27 -1.17 5.56
N LYS A 115 -5.16 -2.00 6.12
CA LYS A 115 -4.75 -3.35 6.48
C LYS A 115 -4.49 -3.99 5.13
N GLU A 116 -3.23 -4.07 4.74
CA GLU A 116 -2.81 -5.04 3.73
C GLU A 116 -3.31 -6.41 4.22
N GLU A 117 -4.45 -6.86 3.72
CA GLU A 117 -4.85 -8.25 3.88
C GLU A 117 -3.77 -9.05 3.15
N LYS A 118 -2.89 -9.68 3.93
CA LYS A 118 -1.85 -10.54 3.38
C LYS A 118 -2.55 -11.57 2.50
N PRO A 119 -2.21 -11.66 1.19
CA PRO A 119 -2.84 -12.65 0.33
C PRO A 119 -2.59 -14.04 0.92
N ASP A 120 -3.66 -14.80 1.15
CA ASP A 120 -3.52 -16.17 1.62
C ASP A 120 -3.01 -17.04 0.48
N LEU A 121 -1.69 -17.28 0.49
CA LEU A 121 -0.97 -18.13 -0.45
C LEU A 121 -1.64 -19.48 -0.73
N GLU A 122 -2.33 -20.05 0.26
CA GLU A 122 -2.95 -21.37 0.14
C GLU A 122 -4.20 -21.35 -0.76
N THR A 123 -4.79 -20.16 -0.99
CA THR A 123 -6.00 -19.97 -1.80
C THR A 123 -5.73 -19.41 -3.19
N MET A 124 -4.51 -18.93 -3.44
CA MET A 124 -4.12 -18.29 -4.70
C MET A 124 -3.99 -19.29 -5.85
N ASP A 125 -4.49 -18.92 -7.03
CA ASP A 125 -4.31 -19.67 -8.28
C ASP A 125 -3.10 -19.13 -9.03
N PHE A 126 -2.01 -19.91 -9.06
CA PHE A 126 -0.74 -19.56 -9.72
C PHE A 126 -0.68 -19.95 -11.20
N PHE A 127 -1.77 -20.52 -11.75
CA PHE A 127 -1.86 -20.86 -13.16
C PHE A 127 -2.78 -19.93 -13.92
N LYS A 128 -3.90 -19.46 -13.35
CA LYS A 128 -4.90 -18.63 -14.05
C LYS A 128 -4.68 -17.14 -13.87
N VAL A 129 -4.18 -16.70 -12.71
CA VAL A 129 -4.01 -15.27 -12.38
C VAL A 129 -2.62 -14.81 -12.83
N PRO A 130 -2.49 -13.92 -13.84
CA PRO A 130 -1.21 -13.51 -14.40
C PRO A 130 -0.21 -12.98 -13.37
N GLU A 131 -0.69 -12.18 -12.42
CA GLU A 131 0.11 -11.53 -11.37
C GLU A 131 0.77 -12.58 -10.46
N ASN A 132 0.05 -13.68 -10.16
CA ASN A 132 0.58 -14.78 -9.35
C ASN A 132 1.65 -15.57 -10.10
N ARG A 133 1.57 -15.66 -11.43
CA ARG A 133 2.58 -16.35 -12.25
C ARG A 133 3.95 -15.68 -12.12
N LEU A 134 3.98 -14.34 -12.06
CA LEU A 134 5.22 -13.57 -11.87
C LEU A 134 5.89 -13.88 -10.53
N LEU A 135 5.12 -14.23 -9.50
CA LEU A 135 5.68 -14.64 -8.21
C LEU A 135 6.45 -15.96 -8.31
N LEU A 136 6.04 -16.88 -9.20
CA LEU A 136 6.82 -18.11 -9.48
C LEU A 136 8.14 -17.74 -10.14
N LEU A 137 8.11 -16.90 -11.18
CA LEU A 137 9.32 -16.43 -11.87
C LEU A 137 10.33 -15.81 -10.89
N LYS A 138 9.86 -14.99 -9.94
CA LYS A 138 10.68 -14.45 -8.84
C LYS A 138 11.19 -15.52 -7.89
N ARG A 139 10.35 -16.46 -7.45
CA ARG A 139 10.74 -17.60 -6.58
C ARG A 139 11.87 -18.43 -7.20
N GLU A 140 11.78 -18.64 -8.51
CA GLU A 140 12.79 -19.37 -9.29
C GLU A 140 14.03 -18.52 -9.63
N ASN A 141 14.10 -17.27 -9.14
CA ASN A 141 15.17 -16.32 -9.43
C ASN A 141 15.41 -16.13 -10.94
N TYR A 142 14.31 -15.97 -11.70
CA TYR A 142 14.35 -15.74 -13.14
C TYR A 142 15.12 -16.83 -13.89
N ARG A 143 14.99 -18.09 -13.46
CA ARG A 143 15.60 -19.26 -14.09
C ARG A 143 14.60 -20.39 -14.25
N CYS A 144 14.72 -21.17 -15.32
CA CYS A 144 13.88 -22.33 -15.53
C CYS A 144 14.09 -23.31 -14.39
N PHE A 145 12.99 -23.71 -13.74
CA PHE A 145 13.02 -24.65 -12.63
C PHE A 145 13.79 -25.93 -12.98
N TYR A 146 13.63 -26.44 -14.20
CA TYR A 146 14.27 -27.70 -14.62
C TYR A 146 15.70 -27.56 -15.13
N THR A 147 16.02 -26.53 -15.92
CA THR A 147 17.27 -26.44 -16.70
C THR A 147 18.20 -25.31 -16.25
N LEU A 148 17.75 -24.45 -15.32
CA LEU A 148 18.47 -23.26 -14.85
C LEU A 148 18.79 -22.19 -15.90
N GLN A 149 18.33 -22.39 -17.14
CA GLN A 149 18.35 -21.40 -18.20
C GLN A 149 17.67 -20.12 -17.73
N GLN A 150 18.22 -18.95 -18.07
CA GLN A 150 17.64 -17.67 -17.72
C GLN A 150 16.26 -17.48 -18.34
N LEU A 151 15.35 -16.91 -17.56
CA LEU A 151 13.98 -16.60 -17.94
C LEU A 151 13.69 -15.11 -17.73
N ASP A 152 12.67 -14.62 -18.42
CA ASP A 152 12.05 -13.31 -18.25
C ASP A 152 10.53 -13.45 -18.38
N GLU A 153 9.80 -12.34 -18.29
CA GLU A 153 8.34 -12.34 -18.36
C GLU A 153 7.79 -12.72 -19.76
N GLU A 154 8.63 -12.65 -20.80
CA GLU A 154 8.24 -12.93 -22.18
C GLU A 154 8.43 -14.41 -22.56
N ASN A 155 9.41 -15.08 -21.94
CA ASN A 155 9.84 -16.42 -22.35
C ASN A 155 9.46 -17.55 -21.38
N PHE A 156 9.00 -17.23 -20.16
CA PHE A 156 8.59 -18.25 -19.19
C PHE A 156 7.18 -18.79 -19.45
N VAL A 157 6.96 -20.03 -19.03
CA VAL A 157 5.64 -20.64 -18.90
C VAL A 157 5.47 -21.18 -17.48
N VAL A 158 4.23 -21.24 -17.02
CA VAL A 158 3.90 -21.96 -15.78
C VAL A 158 3.65 -23.42 -16.12
N GLU A 159 4.41 -24.30 -15.48
CA GLU A 159 4.29 -25.75 -15.65
C GLU A 159 3.89 -26.43 -14.34
N HIS A 160 3.10 -27.50 -14.48
CA HIS A 160 2.68 -28.33 -13.35
C HIS A 160 3.70 -29.44 -13.05
N ILE A 161 4.12 -29.54 -11.78
CA ILE A 161 4.96 -30.62 -11.28
C ILE A 161 4.24 -31.97 -11.41
N ILE A 162 2.98 -32.00 -10.98
CA ILE A 162 2.02 -33.09 -11.17
C ILE A 162 0.98 -32.59 -12.17
N SER A 163 0.90 -33.22 -13.33
CA SER A 163 -0.04 -32.86 -14.38
C SER A 163 -1.50 -33.03 -13.93
N ARG A 164 -2.42 -32.28 -14.55
CA ARG A 164 -3.86 -32.46 -14.34
C ARG A 164 -4.34 -33.81 -14.91
N PRO A 165 -5.38 -34.44 -14.32
CA PRO A 165 -6.27 -33.91 -13.28
C PRO A 165 -5.74 -34.03 -11.84
N ASP A 166 -4.67 -34.78 -11.58
CA ASP A 166 -4.20 -35.07 -10.22
C ASP A 166 -3.54 -33.86 -9.53
N GLY A 167 -2.96 -32.94 -10.31
CA GLY A 167 -2.38 -31.69 -9.81
C GLY A 167 -3.36 -30.52 -9.73
N ASN A 168 -3.04 -29.55 -8.87
CA ASN A 168 -3.78 -28.30 -8.71
C ASN A 168 -2.96 -27.08 -9.19
N ASN A 169 -3.54 -25.88 -9.09
CA ASN A 169 -2.90 -24.62 -9.51
C ASN A 169 -2.19 -23.87 -8.35
N SER A 170 -1.91 -24.55 -7.24
CA SER A 170 -1.24 -23.91 -6.10
C SER A 170 0.25 -23.73 -6.35
N TYR A 171 0.91 -22.87 -5.57
CA TYR A 171 2.38 -22.73 -5.61
C TYR A 171 3.13 -24.02 -5.28
N LYS A 172 2.47 -24.99 -4.63
CA LYS A 172 3.02 -26.32 -4.29
C LYS A 172 3.10 -27.26 -5.50
N ASN A 173 2.47 -26.88 -6.61
CA ASN A 173 2.44 -27.70 -7.82
C ASN A 173 2.82 -26.93 -9.10
N CYS A 174 2.91 -25.60 -9.06
CA CYS A 174 3.30 -24.78 -10.21
C CYS A 174 4.74 -24.26 -10.09
N VAL A 175 5.46 -24.24 -11.21
CA VAL A 175 6.83 -23.70 -11.34
C VAL A 175 6.97 -22.86 -12.61
N ALA A 176 7.89 -21.89 -12.62
CA ALA A 176 8.34 -21.25 -13.84
C ALA A 176 9.31 -22.17 -14.61
N ALA A 177 9.03 -22.41 -15.89
CA ALA A 177 9.85 -23.23 -16.78
C ALA A 177 10.00 -22.56 -18.15
N SER A 178 11.02 -22.94 -18.91
CA SER A 178 11.10 -22.56 -20.31
C SER A 178 10.12 -23.38 -21.14
N ARG A 179 9.70 -22.85 -22.29
CA ARG A 179 8.82 -23.58 -23.22
C ARG A 179 9.45 -24.88 -23.72
N GLU A 180 10.77 -24.91 -23.94
CA GLU A 180 11.49 -26.12 -24.34
C GLU A 180 11.46 -27.19 -23.25
N ALA A 181 11.70 -26.79 -21.99
CA ALA A 181 11.65 -27.71 -20.85
C ALA A 181 10.24 -28.28 -20.66
N ASN A 182 9.22 -27.42 -20.76
CA ASN A 182 7.81 -27.82 -20.70
C ASN A 182 7.47 -28.87 -21.78
N ASN A 183 7.82 -28.58 -23.04
CA ASN A 183 7.57 -29.49 -24.16
C ASN A 183 8.35 -30.80 -24.00
N LYS A 184 9.59 -30.76 -23.53
CA LYS A 184 10.41 -31.95 -23.32
C LYS A 184 9.87 -32.82 -22.18
N LYS A 185 9.39 -32.25 -21.07
CA LYS A 185 8.84 -32.99 -19.93
C LYS A 185 7.66 -33.87 -20.35
N GLY A 186 6.71 -33.30 -21.10
CA GLY A 186 5.50 -33.99 -21.52
C GLY A 186 4.71 -34.54 -20.32
N SER A 187 4.33 -35.81 -20.38
CA SER A 187 3.59 -36.49 -19.30
C SER A 187 4.47 -37.05 -18.18
N ALA A 188 5.80 -36.92 -18.27
CA ALA A 188 6.69 -37.42 -17.24
C ALA A 188 6.52 -36.64 -15.93
N SER A 189 6.77 -37.32 -14.80
CA SER A 189 6.86 -36.66 -13.50
C SER A 189 8.02 -35.67 -13.49
N ALA A 190 7.93 -34.62 -12.68
CA ALA A 190 9.05 -33.68 -12.51
C ALA A 190 10.34 -34.38 -12.05
N GLU A 191 10.24 -35.40 -11.19
CA GLU A 191 11.41 -36.16 -10.71
C GLU A 191 12.06 -36.97 -11.82
N ASP A 192 11.27 -37.69 -12.62
CA ASP A 192 11.78 -38.47 -13.75
C ASP A 192 12.39 -37.55 -14.81
N PHE A 193 11.80 -36.38 -15.02
CA PHE A 193 12.34 -35.42 -15.95
C PHE A 193 13.69 -34.87 -15.49
N LEU A 194 13.84 -34.51 -14.21
CA LEU A 194 15.14 -34.10 -13.65
C LEU A 194 16.19 -35.22 -13.75
N ARG A 195 15.80 -36.47 -13.46
CA ARG A 195 16.70 -37.63 -13.62
C ARG A 195 17.16 -37.81 -15.07
N ARG A 196 16.26 -37.61 -16.03
CA ARG A 196 16.60 -37.66 -17.46
C ARG A 196 17.56 -36.53 -17.84
N LEU A 197 17.28 -35.29 -17.44
CA LEU A 197 18.18 -34.15 -17.72
C LEU A 197 19.58 -34.37 -17.16
N PHE A 198 19.70 -34.94 -15.96
CA PHE A 198 20.99 -35.33 -15.39
C PHE A 198 21.71 -36.42 -16.21
N ARG A 199 21.01 -37.50 -16.58
CA ARG A 199 21.60 -38.60 -17.39
C ARG A 199 22.03 -38.13 -18.78
N GLU A 200 21.30 -37.17 -19.35
CA GLU A 200 21.60 -36.57 -20.66
C GLU A 200 22.68 -35.47 -20.58
N GLY A 201 23.17 -35.13 -19.38
CA GLY A 201 24.24 -34.15 -19.17
C GLY A 201 23.80 -32.69 -19.24
N PHE A 202 22.49 -32.41 -19.21
CA PHE A 202 21.96 -31.04 -19.15
C PHE A 202 22.07 -30.41 -17.75
N LEU A 203 22.20 -31.23 -16.71
CA LEU A 203 22.44 -30.81 -15.33
C LEU A 203 23.71 -31.49 -14.82
N SER A 204 24.53 -30.73 -14.10
CA SER A 204 25.58 -31.28 -13.25
C SER A 204 25.00 -32.02 -12.03
N GLU A 205 25.82 -32.77 -11.32
CA GLU A 205 25.40 -33.47 -10.09
C GLU A 205 24.89 -32.49 -9.02
N SER A 206 25.58 -31.36 -8.84
CA SER A 206 25.19 -30.34 -7.86
C SER A 206 23.86 -29.69 -8.23
N GLU A 207 23.66 -29.34 -9.50
CA GLU A 207 22.40 -28.75 -9.98
C GLU A 207 21.26 -29.75 -9.88
N PHE A 208 21.47 -31.01 -10.27
CA PHE A 208 20.45 -32.05 -10.15
C PHE A 208 20.01 -32.25 -8.69
N ARG A 209 20.97 -32.33 -7.75
CA ARG A 209 20.67 -32.48 -6.32
C ARG A 209 19.93 -31.27 -5.76
N ASP A 210 20.36 -30.07 -6.14
CA ASP A 210 19.69 -28.82 -5.75
C ASP A 210 18.25 -28.77 -6.28
N ARG A 211 18.02 -29.11 -7.56
CA ARG A 211 16.67 -29.14 -8.14
C ARG A 211 15.75 -30.16 -7.50
N LEU A 212 16.26 -31.36 -7.15
CA LEU A 212 15.49 -32.32 -6.36
C LEU A 212 15.14 -31.80 -4.96
N HIS A 213 16.07 -31.09 -4.33
CA HIS A 213 15.80 -30.45 -3.04
C HIS A 213 14.72 -29.38 -3.16
N CYS A 214 14.83 -28.45 -4.11
CA CYS A 214 13.79 -27.45 -4.38
C CYS A 214 12.44 -28.10 -4.67
N LEU A 215 12.41 -29.18 -5.47
CA LEU A 215 11.19 -29.93 -5.76
C LEU A 215 10.53 -30.47 -4.48
N SER A 216 11.33 -31.00 -3.55
CA SER A 216 10.83 -31.48 -2.26
C SER A 216 10.22 -30.37 -1.41
N LEU A 217 10.88 -29.19 -1.36
CA LEU A 217 10.41 -28.02 -0.62
C LEU A 217 9.13 -27.45 -1.23
N ILE A 218 9.00 -27.43 -2.56
CA ILE A 218 7.77 -26.99 -3.24
C ILE A 218 6.61 -27.91 -2.88
N LYS A 219 6.80 -29.24 -2.98
CA LYS A 219 5.77 -30.22 -2.62
C LYS A 219 5.35 -30.10 -1.14
N ALA A 220 6.29 -29.78 -0.25
CA ALA A 220 6.03 -29.54 1.17
C ALA A 220 5.39 -28.17 1.47
N GLY A 221 5.35 -27.24 0.50
CA GLY A 221 4.89 -25.87 0.71
C GLY A 221 5.88 -24.97 1.45
N GLU A 222 7.15 -25.36 1.50
CA GLU A 222 8.22 -24.64 2.19
C GLU A 222 8.92 -23.63 1.26
N LEU A 223 9.01 -23.92 -0.04
CA LEU A 223 9.52 -22.97 -1.03
C LEU A 223 8.39 -22.07 -1.53
N LYS A 224 8.16 -20.97 -0.81
CA LYS A 224 7.06 -20.02 -1.04
C LYS A 224 7.45 -18.91 -2.02
N PRO A 225 6.53 -18.47 -2.90
CA PRO A 225 6.72 -17.26 -3.71
C PRO A 225 6.78 -15.99 -2.84
N PRO A 226 7.52 -14.95 -3.26
CA PRO A 226 7.69 -13.72 -2.49
C PRO A 226 6.46 -12.79 -2.66
N VAL A 227 5.49 -12.90 -1.75
CA VAL A 227 4.23 -12.12 -1.77
C VAL A 227 4.36 -10.72 -1.15
N HIS A 228 5.49 -10.43 -0.50
CA HIS A 228 5.65 -9.24 0.36
C HIS A 228 6.94 -8.45 0.14
N GLU A 229 7.63 -8.62 -1.00
CA GLU A 229 8.65 -7.65 -1.37
C GLU A 229 7.97 -6.47 -2.06
N GLY A 230 7.44 -5.59 -1.21
CA GLY A 230 7.05 -4.24 -1.61
C GLY A 230 8.20 -3.58 -2.34
N ILE A 231 7.85 -2.87 -3.40
CA ILE A 231 8.73 -2.05 -4.22
C ILE A 231 9.45 -1.07 -3.28
N HIS A 232 10.68 -1.38 -2.92
CA HIS A 232 11.63 -0.38 -2.44
C HIS A 232 12.41 0.09 -3.67
N ASP A 233 11.83 1.04 -4.39
CA ASP A 233 12.54 1.95 -5.28
C ASP A 233 12.45 3.37 -4.72
#